data_AF-A0A8S0FP38-F1
#
_entry.id   AF-A0A8S0FP38-F1
#
_cell.length_a   1.000
_cell.length_b   1.000
_cell.length_c   1.000
_cell.angle_alpha   90.00
_cell.angle_beta   90.00
_cell.angle_gamma   90.00
#
_symmetry.space_group_name_H-M   'P 1'
#
loop_
_entity.id
_entity.type
_entity.pdbx_description
1 polymer ?
#
loop_
_entity_poly.entity_id
_entity_poly.type
_entity_poly.pdbx_seq_one_letter_code
_entity_poly.pdbx_strand_id
1 'polypeptide(L)'
;MVRGGLMGGGIAYVTACKAGLPVRIKDINPQGINHALKFSWDQLEGKVRRRHLKASERDKQLALISGTTDYCGFAHRDLIIEAVFENLELKQQMVAEVEQNCATHTIFASNTSSLPIGDIAAHATRPEQVIGLHFFSPVEKMPLVEIIPHASTSAQTIATTVKLAKC
;
A
#
# COMPACT_ATOMS: atom_id res chain seq x y z
N MET A 1 4.88 1.16 0.45
CA MET A 1 4.46 2.04 1.55
C MET A 1 2.97 1.95 1.67
N VAL A 2 2.44 1.92 2.88
CA VAL A 2 1.03 2.09 3.15
C VAL A 2 0.94 2.98 4.39
N ARG A 3 0.01 3.94 4.45
CA ARG A 3 -0.22 4.73 5.67
C ARG A 3 -0.99 3.90 6.69
N GLY A 4 -0.65 3.98 7.98
CA GLY A 4 -1.17 3.09 9.02
C GLY A 4 -2.65 3.29 9.41
N GLY A 5 -3.38 4.17 8.71
CA GLY A 5 -4.82 4.36 8.90
C GLY A 5 -5.64 3.10 8.61
N LEU A 6 -6.96 3.18 8.83
CA LEU A 6 -7.88 2.03 8.75
C LEU A 6 -7.75 1.22 7.45
N MET A 7 -7.73 1.91 6.30
CA MET A 7 -7.54 1.27 4.99
C MET A 7 -6.17 0.63 4.86
N GLY A 8 -5.14 1.30 5.36
CA GLY A 8 -3.79 0.85 5.17
C GLY A 8 -3.36 -0.31 6.06
N GLY A 9 -3.96 -0.47 7.24
CA GLY A 9 -3.88 -1.73 7.99
C GLY A 9 -4.43 -2.91 7.18
N GLY A 10 -5.58 -2.71 6.53
CA GLY A 10 -6.20 -3.68 5.63
C GLY A 10 -5.32 -4.05 4.44
N ILE A 11 -4.81 -3.04 3.72
CA ILE A 11 -3.91 -3.22 2.57
C ILE A 11 -2.62 -3.94 3.00
N ALA A 12 -1.99 -3.50 4.10
CA ALA A 12 -0.78 -4.15 4.60
C ALA A 12 -1.02 -5.61 4.95
N TYR A 13 -2.14 -5.92 5.61
CA TYR A 13 -2.52 -7.29 5.94
C TYR A 13 -2.72 -8.15 4.68
N VAL A 14 -3.48 -7.70 3.68
CA VAL A 14 -3.71 -8.50 2.47
C VAL A 14 -2.42 -8.68 1.66
N THR A 15 -1.59 -7.64 1.52
CA THR A 15 -0.31 -7.75 0.80
C THR A 15 0.65 -8.70 1.50
N ALA A 16 0.75 -8.66 2.83
CA ALA A 16 1.62 -9.58 3.57
C ALA A 16 1.07 -11.01 3.60
N CYS A 17 -0.22 -11.19 3.90
CA CYS A 17 -0.77 -12.50 4.24
C CYS A 17 -1.38 -13.24 3.05
N LYS A 18 -1.90 -12.53 2.04
CA LYS A 18 -2.41 -13.15 0.80
C LYS A 18 -1.32 -13.23 -0.26
N ALA A 19 -0.65 -12.10 -0.53
CA ALA A 19 0.41 -12.06 -1.54
C ALA A 19 1.78 -12.57 -1.07
N GLY A 20 2.00 -12.74 0.25
CA GLY A 20 3.27 -13.22 0.78
C GLY A 20 4.42 -12.24 0.63
N LEU A 21 4.13 -10.94 0.47
CA LEU A 21 5.13 -9.91 0.18
C LEU A 21 5.50 -9.10 1.43
N PRO A 22 6.78 -8.71 1.60
CA PRO A 22 7.19 -7.87 2.72
C PRO A 22 6.61 -6.46 2.58
N VAL A 23 5.90 -6.00 3.61
CA VAL A 23 5.26 -4.69 3.65
C VAL A 23 5.98 -3.78 4.65
N ARG A 24 6.17 -2.53 4.23
CA ARG A 24 6.64 -1.46 5.10
C ARG A 24 5.61 -0.34 5.17
N ILE A 25 5.07 -0.15 6.36
CA ILE A 25 4.08 0.87 6.70
C ILE A 25 4.84 2.15 7.07
N LYS A 26 4.45 3.28 6.49
CA LYS A 26 4.96 4.59 6.88
C LYS A 26 3.80 5.45 7.34
N ASP A 27 3.88 5.95 8.56
CA ASP A 27 2.92 6.89 9.11
C ASP A 27 3.64 8.12 9.68
N ILE A 28 2.92 9.22 9.94
CA ILE A 28 3.49 10.38 10.64
C ILE A 28 3.66 10.12 12.13
N ASN A 29 2.93 9.14 12.68
CA ASN A 29 2.95 8.85 14.11
C ASN A 29 3.05 7.34 14.38
N PRO A 30 3.70 6.93 15.49
CA PRO A 30 3.78 5.52 15.86
C PRO A 30 2.41 4.87 16.12
N GLN A 31 1.39 5.66 16.49
CA GLN A 31 0.05 5.16 16.79
C GLN A 31 -0.62 4.55 15.54
N GLY A 32 -0.47 5.16 14.37
CA GLY A 32 -1.00 4.63 13.11
C GLY A 32 -0.32 3.33 12.72
N ILE A 33 1.01 3.24 12.90
CA ILE A 33 1.76 2.00 12.68
C ILE A 33 1.26 0.88 13.61
N ASN A 34 1.14 1.18 14.91
CA ASN A 34 0.65 0.24 15.91
C ASN A 34 -0.79 -0.21 15.61
N HIS A 35 -1.64 0.69 15.11
CA HIS A 35 -2.99 0.35 14.70
C HIS A 35 -2.98 -0.68 13.56
N ALA A 36 -2.19 -0.45 12.52
CA ALA A 36 -2.10 -1.37 11.39
C ALA A 36 -1.49 -2.74 11.77
N LEU A 37 -0.48 -2.75 12.64
CA LEU A 37 0.09 -3.99 13.19
C LEU A 37 -0.92 -4.74 14.05
N LYS A 38 -1.64 -4.03 14.93
CA LYS A 38 -2.71 -4.62 15.76
C LYS A 38 -3.84 -5.17 14.90
N PHE A 39 -4.25 -4.46 13.86
CA PHE A 39 -5.26 -4.95 12.93
C PHE A 39 -4.83 -6.28 12.29
N SER A 40 -3.59 -6.33 11.81
CA SER A 40 -3.02 -7.55 11.20
C SER A 40 -2.95 -8.70 12.21
N TRP A 41 -2.54 -8.42 13.46
CA TRP A 41 -2.55 -9.38 14.56
C TRP A 41 -3.96 -9.94 14.81
N ASP A 42 -4.95 -9.06 15.00
CA ASP A 42 -6.33 -9.46 15.33
C ASP A 42 -6.94 -10.36 14.24
N GLN A 43 -6.66 -10.07 12.96
CA GLN A 43 -7.10 -10.90 11.83
C GLN A 43 -6.46 -12.30 11.86
N LEU A 44 -5.15 -12.38 12.08
CA LEU A 44 -4.42 -13.65 12.10
C LEU A 44 -4.75 -14.46 13.35
N GLU A 45 -4.84 -13.83 14.51
CA GLU A 45 -5.22 -14.46 15.77
C GLU A 45 -6.65 -15.04 15.68
N GLY A 46 -7.56 -14.34 14.99
CA GLY A 46 -8.88 -14.87 14.65
C GLY A 46 -8.81 -16.18 13.86
N LYS A 47 -7.87 -16.31 12.91
CA LYS A 47 -7.65 -17.55 12.15
C LYS A 47 -7.02 -18.66 12.99
N VAL A 48 -6.08 -18.32 13.88
CA VAL A 48 -5.47 -19.26 14.82
C VAL A 48 -6.51 -19.84 15.77
N ARG A 49 -7.35 -18.99 16.37
CA ARG A 49 -8.44 -19.42 17.26
C ARG A 49 -9.45 -20.35 16.56
N ARG A 50 -9.68 -20.14 15.27
CA ARG A 50 -10.52 -21.00 14.42
C ARG A 50 -9.80 -22.25 13.88
N ARG A 51 -8.53 -22.46 14.25
CA ARG A 51 -7.67 -23.57 13.79
C ARG A 51 -7.43 -23.59 12.28
N HIS A 52 -7.59 -22.46 11.59
CA HIS A 52 -7.27 -22.31 10.17
C HIS A 52 -5.80 -21.95 9.93
N LEU A 53 -5.05 -21.61 10.98
CA LEU A 53 -3.65 -21.19 10.92
C LEU A 53 -2.93 -21.66 12.20
N LYS A 54 -1.66 -22.05 12.12
CA LYS A 54 -0.84 -22.30 13.31
C LYS A 54 -0.30 -20.99 13.89
N ALA A 55 -0.06 -20.94 15.19
CA ALA A 55 0.57 -19.77 15.83
C ALA A 55 1.93 -19.41 15.20
N SER A 56 2.74 -20.42 14.86
CA SER A 56 4.01 -20.23 14.15
C SER A 56 3.85 -19.62 12.75
N GLU A 57 2.73 -19.86 12.07
CA GLU A 57 2.44 -19.29 10.75
C GLU A 57 1.93 -17.85 10.87
N ARG A 58 1.13 -17.55 11.90
CA ARG A 58 0.80 -16.16 12.28
C ARG A 58 2.08 -15.34 12.47
N ASP A 59 3.01 -15.84 13.28
CA ASP A 59 4.23 -15.09 13.62
C ASP A 59 5.10 -14.84 12.38
N LYS A 60 5.19 -15.83 11.48
CA LYS A 60 5.86 -15.67 10.17
C LYS A 60 5.20 -14.61 9.30
N GLN A 61 3.87 -14.60 9.21
CA GLN A 61 3.14 -13.61 8.40
C GLN A 61 3.25 -12.20 9.00
N LEU A 62 3.18 -12.08 10.32
CA LEU A 62 3.35 -10.79 10.99
C LEU A 62 4.76 -10.23 10.81
N ALA A 63 5.79 -11.08 10.77
CA ALA A 63 7.17 -10.67 10.53
C ALA A 63 7.40 -10.04 9.14
N LEU A 64 6.49 -10.22 8.19
CA LEU A 64 6.52 -9.54 6.89
C LEU A 64 6.11 -8.06 6.98
N ILE A 65 5.47 -7.64 8.07
CA ILE A 65 4.95 -6.28 8.24
C ILE A 65 5.87 -5.51 9.18
N SER A 66 6.49 -4.46 8.66
CA SER A 66 7.32 -3.54 9.43
C SER A 66 6.78 -2.12 9.35
N GLY A 67 7.13 -1.28 10.32
CA GLY A 67 6.72 0.13 10.35
C GLY A 67 7.90 1.08 10.46
N THR A 68 7.70 2.32 10.01
CA THR A 68 8.59 3.45 10.28
C THR A 68 7.83 4.78 10.21
N THR A 69 8.39 5.84 10.79
CA THR A 69 7.84 7.21 10.68
C THR A 69 8.47 8.04 9.57
N ASP A 70 9.50 7.52 8.91
CA ASP A 70 10.29 8.19 7.87
C ASP A 70 10.38 7.33 6.59
N TYR A 71 11.20 7.74 5.63
CA TYR A 71 11.47 6.97 4.40
C TYR A 71 12.64 5.97 4.54
N CYS A 72 13.12 5.67 5.75
CA CYS A 72 14.16 4.67 5.93
C CYS A 72 13.68 3.28 5.49
N GLY A 73 14.45 2.64 4.60
CA GLY A 73 14.14 1.33 4.04
C GLY A 73 13.22 1.33 2.82
N PHE A 74 12.95 2.51 2.23
CA PHE A 74 12.13 2.64 1.00
C PHE A 74 12.93 2.64 -0.31
N ALA A 75 14.26 2.79 -0.24
CA ALA A 75 15.15 2.87 -1.41
C ALA A 75 15.08 1.66 -2.37
N HIS A 76 14.58 0.50 -1.93
CA HIS A 76 14.47 -0.73 -2.73
C HIS A 76 13.03 -1.23 -2.85
N ARG A 77 12.03 -0.34 -2.80
CA ARG A 77 10.62 -0.74 -2.91
C ARG A 77 10.15 -0.59 -4.35
N ASP A 78 9.55 -1.64 -4.90
CA ASP A 78 9.03 -1.63 -6.27
C ASP A 78 7.70 -0.88 -6.38
N LEU A 79 6.90 -0.91 -5.30
CA LEU A 79 5.57 -0.29 -5.26
C LEU A 79 5.29 0.42 -3.93
N ILE A 80 4.69 1.60 -4.04
CA ILE A 80 4.16 2.42 -2.95
C ILE A 80 2.65 2.52 -3.15
N ILE A 81 1.87 2.20 -2.12
CA ILE A 81 0.40 2.32 -2.11
C ILE A 81 0.02 3.42 -1.12
N GLU A 82 -0.37 4.58 -1.64
CA GLU A 82 -0.78 5.71 -0.85
C GLU A 82 -2.24 5.56 -0.40
N ALA A 83 -2.50 5.74 0.91
CA ALA A 83 -3.82 5.63 1.53
C ALA A 83 -4.02 6.72 2.61
N VAL A 84 -3.81 7.97 2.22
CA VAL A 84 -4.07 9.19 3.01
C VAL A 84 -5.42 9.81 2.66
N PHE A 85 -5.76 10.88 3.37
CA PHE A 85 -6.94 11.70 3.11
C PHE A 85 -7.00 12.18 1.66
N GLU A 86 -8.23 12.38 1.18
CA GLU A 86 -8.52 12.92 -0.15
C GLU A 86 -8.19 14.41 -0.21
N ASN A 87 -6.91 14.71 -0.35
CA ASN A 87 -6.37 16.05 -0.56
C ASN A 87 -5.33 15.98 -1.68
N LEU A 88 -5.56 16.74 -2.75
CA LEU A 88 -4.74 16.71 -3.96
C LEU A 88 -3.30 17.17 -3.68
N GLU A 89 -3.13 18.29 -2.99
CA GLU A 89 -1.82 18.86 -2.65
C GLU A 89 -0.99 17.88 -1.81
N LEU A 90 -1.61 17.25 -0.81
CA LEU A 90 -0.96 16.23 0.01
C LEU A 90 -0.52 15.02 -0.82
N LYS A 91 -1.35 14.54 -1.76
CA LYS A 91 -1.01 13.41 -2.62
C LYS A 91 0.11 13.76 -3.60
N GLN A 92 0.07 14.95 -4.21
CA GLN A 92 1.14 15.45 -5.07
C GLN A 92 2.47 15.60 -4.31
N GLN A 93 2.43 16.13 -3.08
CA GLN A 93 3.60 16.17 -2.20
C GLN A 93 4.14 14.76 -1.94
N MET A 94 3.27 13.79 -1.65
CA MET A 94 3.69 12.41 -1.44
C MET A 94 4.31 11.76 -2.68
N VAL A 95 3.83 12.09 -3.89
CA VAL A 95 4.48 11.66 -5.14
C VAL A 95 5.92 12.20 -5.19
N ALA A 96 6.11 13.50 -4.96
CA ALA A 96 7.44 14.11 -4.96
C ALA A 96 8.37 13.51 -3.89
N GLU A 97 7.86 13.28 -2.67
CA GLU A 97 8.62 12.63 -1.61
C GLU A 97 9.05 11.20 -1.99
N VAL A 98 8.16 10.43 -2.62
CA VAL A 98 8.48 9.08 -3.10
C VAL A 98 9.52 9.13 -4.22
N GLU A 99 9.41 10.06 -5.16
CA GLU A 99 10.38 10.23 -6.23
C GLU A 99 11.78 10.57 -5.73
N GLN A 100 11.89 11.33 -4.63
CA GLN A 100 13.14 11.72 -4.00
C GLN A 100 13.77 10.62 -3.13
N ASN A 101 12.94 9.81 -2.44
CA ASN A 101 13.41 8.88 -1.41
C ASN A 101 13.41 7.40 -1.85
N CYS A 102 12.79 7.07 -2.99
CA CYS A 102 12.70 5.70 -3.50
C CYS A 102 13.50 5.52 -4.79
N ALA A 103 13.60 4.27 -5.25
CA ALA A 103 14.29 3.97 -6.50
C ALA A 103 13.59 4.62 -7.70
N THR A 104 14.34 4.79 -8.79
CA THR A 104 13.83 5.37 -10.04
C THR A 104 12.79 4.50 -10.73
N HIS A 105 12.68 3.22 -10.37
CA HIS A 105 11.68 2.29 -10.89
C HIS A 105 10.45 2.14 -9.99
N THR A 106 10.42 2.83 -8.85
CA THR A 106 9.34 2.70 -7.87
C THR A 106 8.03 3.25 -8.43
N ILE A 107 6.99 2.41 -8.46
CA ILE A 107 5.64 2.80 -8.86
C ILE A 107 4.91 3.45 -7.67
N PHE A 108 4.23 4.56 -7.92
CA PHE A 108 3.31 5.20 -6.99
C PHE A 108 1.86 4.85 -7.34
N ALA A 109 1.18 4.15 -6.44
CA ALA A 109 -0.21 3.75 -6.59
C ALA A 109 -1.08 4.49 -5.56
N SER A 110 -2.06 5.29 -6.00
CA SER A 110 -2.98 5.97 -5.09
C SER A 110 -4.25 5.16 -4.85
N ASN A 111 -4.64 4.99 -3.58
CA ASN A 111 -5.94 4.43 -3.16
C ASN A 111 -7.05 5.52 -3.12
N THR A 112 -6.94 6.57 -3.93
CA THR A 112 -7.97 7.60 -4.01
C THR A 112 -9.27 7.05 -4.58
N SER A 113 -10.40 7.58 -4.11
CA SER A 113 -11.74 7.24 -4.62
C SER A 113 -12.35 8.38 -5.44
N SER A 114 -11.83 9.60 -5.32
CA SER A 114 -12.47 10.80 -5.88
C SER A 114 -11.56 11.69 -6.72
N LEU A 115 -10.24 11.59 -6.56
CA LEU A 115 -9.30 12.46 -7.27
C LEU A 115 -8.84 11.79 -8.58
N PRO A 116 -8.86 12.51 -9.72
CA PRO A 116 -8.29 12.01 -10.95
C PRO A 116 -6.79 11.70 -10.78
N ILE A 117 -6.36 10.52 -11.23
CA ILE A 117 -4.95 10.10 -11.15
C ILE A 117 -4.04 11.02 -11.96
N GLY A 118 -4.54 11.58 -13.06
CA GLY A 118 -3.81 12.57 -13.86
C GLY A 118 -3.47 13.83 -13.06
N ASP A 119 -4.38 14.29 -12.19
CA ASP A 119 -4.15 15.46 -11.35
C ASP A 119 -3.10 15.15 -10.27
N ILE A 120 -3.14 13.95 -9.69
CA ILE A 120 -2.12 13.49 -8.73
C ILE A 120 -0.74 13.40 -9.41
N ALA A 121 -0.69 13.00 -10.68
CA ALA A 121 0.54 12.86 -11.45
C ALA A 121 1.05 14.17 -12.09
N ALA A 122 0.28 15.27 -12.02
CA ALA A 122 0.53 16.49 -12.80
C ALA A 122 1.91 17.14 -12.55
N HIS A 123 2.48 16.96 -11.36
CA HIS A 123 3.79 17.50 -10.98
C HIS A 123 4.84 16.41 -10.75
N ALA A 124 4.54 15.17 -11.13
CA ALA A 124 5.47 14.06 -11.03
C ALA A 124 6.61 14.24 -12.05
N THR A 125 7.83 13.91 -11.63
CA THR A 125 8.99 13.78 -12.53
C THR A 125 8.83 12.56 -13.44
N ARG A 126 8.15 11.52 -12.95
CA ARG A 126 7.93 10.23 -13.62
C ARG A 126 6.43 9.88 -13.61
N PRO A 127 5.57 10.68 -14.28
CA PRO A 127 4.12 10.48 -14.26
C PRO A 127 3.69 9.11 -14.80
N GLU A 128 4.50 8.48 -15.65
CA GLU A 128 4.29 7.15 -16.18
C GLU A 128 4.32 6.02 -15.13
N GLN A 129 4.89 6.31 -13.95
CA GLN A 129 4.95 5.44 -12.79
C GLN A 129 3.85 5.73 -11.76
N VAL A 130 2.94 6.65 -12.05
CA VAL A 130 1.78 6.98 -11.20
C VAL A 130 0.54 6.26 -11.73
N ILE A 131 -0.19 5.59 -10.84
CA ILE A 131 -1.40 4.82 -11.17
C ILE A 131 -2.41 4.87 -10.00
N GLY A 132 -3.69 4.65 -10.27
CA GLY A 132 -4.68 4.37 -9.24
C GLY A 132 -4.74 2.88 -8.91
N LEU A 133 -4.80 2.55 -7.63
CA LEU A 133 -5.02 1.21 -7.10
C LEU A 133 -6.05 1.31 -5.97
N HIS A 134 -7.32 1.31 -6.34
CA HIS A 134 -8.43 1.56 -5.44
C HIS A 134 -8.94 0.24 -4.83
N PHE A 135 -8.77 0.11 -3.52
CA PHE A 135 -9.24 -0.99 -2.69
C PHE A 135 -10.61 -0.65 -2.09
N PHE A 136 -11.49 -1.64 -2.04
CA PHE A 136 -12.80 -1.51 -1.41
C PHE A 136 -12.76 -1.91 0.07
N SER A 137 -13.38 -1.11 0.92
CA SER A 137 -13.52 -1.43 2.34
C SER A 137 -14.69 -2.41 2.58
N PRO A 138 -14.55 -3.46 3.42
CA PRO A 138 -13.34 -3.86 4.16
C PRO A 138 -12.35 -4.62 3.26
N VAL A 139 -11.10 -4.15 3.22
CA VAL A 139 -10.06 -4.62 2.27
C VAL A 139 -9.80 -6.13 2.39
N GLU A 140 -9.89 -6.69 3.59
CA GLU A 140 -9.63 -8.10 3.84
C GLU A 140 -10.71 -9.03 3.28
N LYS A 141 -11.94 -8.52 3.12
CA LYS A 141 -13.12 -9.28 2.67
C LYS A 141 -13.43 -9.06 1.19
N MET A 142 -13.05 -7.92 0.63
CA MET A 142 -13.36 -7.57 -0.75
C MET A 142 -12.35 -8.20 -1.71
N PRO A 143 -12.79 -8.97 -2.72
CA PRO A 143 -11.89 -9.52 -3.74
C PRO A 143 -11.60 -8.53 -4.88
N LEU A 144 -12.27 -7.38 -4.88
CA LEU A 144 -12.21 -6.40 -5.96
C LEU A 144 -11.17 -5.31 -5.65
N VAL A 145 -10.40 -4.99 -6.67
CA VAL A 145 -9.49 -3.85 -6.74
C VAL A 145 -9.66 -3.20 -8.11
N GLU A 146 -9.77 -1.88 -8.14
CA GLU A 146 -9.82 -1.10 -9.37
C GLU A 146 -8.44 -0.55 -9.71
N ILE A 147 -8.00 -0.77 -10.95
CA ILE A 147 -6.73 -0.26 -11.47
C ILE A 147 -7.06 0.86 -12.45
N ILE A 148 -6.58 2.06 -12.15
CA ILE A 148 -6.99 3.28 -12.83
C ILE A 148 -5.75 3.92 -13.46
N PRO A 149 -5.42 3.60 -14.72
CA PRO A 149 -4.37 4.31 -15.45
C PRO A 149 -4.83 5.71 -15.84
N HIS A 150 -3.88 6.63 -16.02
CA HIS A 150 -4.09 7.91 -16.68
C HIS A 150 -3.35 7.93 -18.02
N ALA A 151 -3.48 9.03 -18.77
CA ALA A 151 -3.03 9.12 -20.16
C ALA A 151 -1.54 8.79 -20.38
N SER A 152 -0.67 9.02 -19.39
CA SER A 152 0.76 8.72 -19.50
C SER A 152 1.22 7.51 -18.69
N THR A 153 0.35 6.80 -17.97
CA THR A 153 0.72 5.58 -17.24
C THR A 153 1.31 4.54 -18.19
N SER A 154 2.52 4.04 -17.90
CA SER A 154 3.17 3.06 -18.76
C SER A 154 2.50 1.68 -18.71
N ALA A 155 2.63 0.91 -19.79
CA ALA A 155 2.17 -0.47 -19.83
C ALA A 155 2.85 -1.36 -18.76
N GLN A 156 4.12 -1.09 -18.45
CA GLN A 156 4.85 -1.78 -17.39
C GLN A 156 4.27 -1.49 -16.00
N THR A 157 3.91 -0.24 -15.74
CA THR A 157 3.23 0.18 -14.49
C THR A 157 1.92 -0.56 -14.33
N ILE A 158 1.09 -0.59 -15.37
CA ILE A 158 -0.20 -1.31 -15.36
C ILE A 158 0.03 -2.80 -15.11
N ALA A 159 0.94 -3.44 -15.85
CA ALA A 159 1.21 -4.87 -15.72
C ALA A 159 1.69 -5.25 -14.31
N THR A 160 2.57 -4.44 -13.71
CA THR A 160 3.09 -4.66 -12.35
C THR A 160 1.97 -4.53 -11.31
N THR A 161 1.13 -3.51 -11.44
CA THR A 161 -0.02 -3.28 -10.56
C THR A 161 -1.07 -4.38 -10.69
N VAL A 162 -1.37 -4.83 -11.91
CA VAL A 162 -2.26 -5.99 -12.16
C VAL A 162 -1.70 -7.26 -11.54
N LYS A 163 -0.39 -7.49 -11.64
CA LYS A 163 0.25 -8.66 -11.05
C LYS A 163 0.07 -8.68 -9.53
N LEU A 164 0.23 -7.54 -8.87
CA LEU A 164 -0.03 -7.43 -7.43
C LEU A 164 -1.50 -7.69 -7.10
N ALA A 165 -2.44 -7.11 -7.85
CA ALA A 165 -3.87 -7.21 -7.58
C ALA A 165 -4.43 -8.64 -7.74
N LYS A 166 -3.71 -9.52 -8.44
CA LYS A 166 -4.09 -10.93 -8.64
C LYS A 166 -3.61 -11.87 -7.53
N CYS A 167 -2.72 -11.41 -6.66
CA CYS A 167 -2.18 -12.21 -5.54
C CYS A 167 -3.16 -12.26 -4.37
#